data_AF-A0A225WWT5-F1
#
_entry.id   AF-A0A225WWT5-F1
#
_cell.length_a   1.000
_cell.length_b   1.000
_cell.length_c   1.000
_cell.angle_alpha   90.00
_cell.angle_beta   90.00
_cell.angle_gamma   90.00
#
_symmetry.space_group_name_H-M   'P 1'
#
loop_
_entity.id
_entity.type
_entity.pdbx_description
1 polymer ?
#
loop_
_entity_poly.entity_id
_entity_poly.type
_entity_poly.pdbx_seq_one_letter_code
_entity_poly.pdbx_strand_id
1 'polypeptide(L)'
;MKNMEVLTVSLNCSKGWLSLGRQCDGVKVNLSGTPDNKKAAVLTLNGSLSALNCAVEKVTYNSKPQESGEDEIYVTLSQGLVTDQSVVDDTERDSSYTVSKRMLVAIQAINDPPSISMATSFYAPVGEWVALAGIEIADPDSDDNALYVSIAVQNGRLRVTLPPRVNGGPTALHSTGDDQKLEFATTVEQGKQIFGALEYICDNANSQRDSLTIQVDDNGFTGSRGPQVTTMTAQIIVVQK
;
A
#
# COMPACT_ATOMS: atom_id res chain seq x y z
N MET A 1 26.80 21.21 44.69
CA MET A 1 25.74 21.41 43.66
C MET A 1 25.66 20.12 42.87
N LYS A 2 24.47 19.58 42.64
CA LYS A 2 24.30 18.25 42.05
C LYS A 2 24.19 18.42 40.53
N ASN A 3 25.21 17.99 39.79
CA ASN A 3 25.11 17.89 38.32
C ASN A 3 23.86 17.06 38.01
N MET A 4 22.89 17.65 37.30
CA MET A 4 21.76 16.88 36.79
C MET A 4 22.22 16.21 35.51
N GLU A 5 22.52 14.93 35.61
CA GLU A 5 22.69 14.06 34.45
C GLU A 5 21.34 13.97 33.74
N VAL A 6 21.24 14.54 32.54
CA VAL A 6 20.08 14.36 31.69
C VAL A 6 20.40 13.24 30.71
N LEU A 7 19.65 12.16 30.82
CA LEU A 7 19.72 11.08 29.86
C LEU A 7 18.74 11.35 28.73
N THR A 8 19.18 11.07 27.51
CA THR A 8 18.39 11.20 26.30
C THR A 8 18.37 9.87 25.58
N VAL A 9 17.18 9.28 25.46
CA VAL A 9 16.94 8.10 24.62
C VAL A 9 16.30 8.56 23.32
N SER A 10 16.92 8.24 22.19
CA SER A 10 16.34 8.42 20.86
C SER A 10 16.03 7.05 20.27
N LEU A 11 14.79 6.84 19.83
CA LEU A 11 14.38 5.67 19.06
C LEU A 11 14.02 6.14 17.65
N ASN A 12 14.57 5.49 16.63
CA ASN A 12 14.35 5.84 15.22
C ASN A 12 14.02 4.58 14.40
N CYS A 13 12.94 4.61 13.64
CA CYS A 13 12.56 3.54 12.70
C CYS A 13 12.22 4.09 11.32
N SER A 14 12.27 3.23 10.30
CA SER A 14 12.10 3.64 8.91
C SER A 14 10.73 3.30 8.33
N LYS A 15 10.16 2.14 8.68
CA LYS A 15 8.90 1.61 8.13
C LYS A 15 7.71 1.74 9.07
N GLY A 16 7.91 2.32 10.25
CA GLY A 16 6.85 2.44 11.24
C GLY A 16 6.75 3.80 11.88
N TRP A 17 5.90 3.82 12.90
CA TRP A 17 5.67 4.92 13.81
C TRP A 17 5.78 4.41 15.24
N LEU A 18 6.56 5.12 16.03
CA LEU A 18 6.68 4.95 17.47
C LEU A 18 5.70 5.88 18.16
N SER A 19 4.98 5.37 19.15
CA SER A 19 4.16 6.19 20.05
C SER A 19 4.42 5.81 21.49
N LEU A 20 4.38 6.81 22.36
CA LEU A 20 4.40 6.59 23.80
C LEU A 20 2.95 6.50 24.28
N GLY A 21 2.61 5.45 25.04
CA GLY A 21 1.30 5.31 25.68
C GLY A 21 1.08 6.34 26.79
N ARG A 22 0.82 5.89 28.02
CA ARG A 22 0.65 6.81 29.15
C ARG A 22 1.98 7.45 29.55
N GLN A 23 2.03 8.78 29.57
CA GLN A 23 3.22 9.54 29.97
C GLN A 23 3.73 9.09 31.35
N CYS A 24 5.05 8.96 31.48
CA CYS A 24 5.72 8.75 32.77
C CYS A 24 6.17 10.10 33.33
N ASP A 25 6.04 10.26 34.64
CA ASP A 25 6.43 11.50 35.31
C ASP A 25 7.92 11.78 35.11
N GLY A 26 8.26 13.04 34.85
CA GLY A 26 9.65 13.46 34.62
C GLY A 26 10.22 13.14 33.25
N VAL A 27 9.40 12.67 32.28
CA VAL A 27 9.82 12.47 30.89
C VAL A 27 9.37 13.62 30.01
N LYS A 28 10.33 14.27 29.34
CA LYS A 28 10.08 15.18 28.22
C LYS A 28 10.14 14.40 26.92
N VAL A 29 9.08 14.50 26.12
CA VAL A 29 8.93 13.79 24.84
C VAL A 29 9.08 14.78 23.70
N ASN A 30 9.89 14.43 22.70
CA ASN A 30 9.97 15.11 21.42
C ASN A 30 9.71 14.11 20.30
N LEU A 31 8.87 14.49 19.35
CA LEU A 31 8.42 13.68 18.23
C LEU A 31 8.86 14.36 16.94
N SER A 32 9.51 13.63 16.03
CA SER A 32 9.85 14.15 14.70
C SER A 32 9.59 13.14 13.59
N GLY A 33 9.40 13.65 12.38
CA GLY A 33 8.85 12.86 11.27
C GLY A 33 7.50 12.27 11.66
N THR A 34 6.54 13.10 12.05
CA THR A 34 5.27 12.62 12.60
C THR A 34 4.14 12.64 11.56
N PRO A 35 3.24 11.64 11.55
CA PRO A 35 1.98 11.75 10.82
C PRO A 35 0.94 12.57 11.60
N ASP A 36 1.08 12.66 12.94
CA ASP A 36 0.17 13.36 13.84
C ASP A 36 0.92 13.86 15.11
N ASN A 37 0.21 14.19 16.19
CA ASN A 37 0.80 14.65 17.45
C ASN A 37 1.06 13.54 18.49
N LYS A 38 0.91 12.26 18.12
CA LYS A 38 1.04 11.10 19.02
C LYS A 38 2.04 10.05 18.52
N LYS A 39 2.37 10.06 17.24
CA LYS A 39 3.21 9.07 16.54
C LYS A 39 4.40 9.75 15.86
N ALA A 40 5.53 9.06 15.73
CA ALA A 40 6.74 9.62 15.12
C ALA A 40 7.65 8.55 14.53
N ALA A 41 8.40 8.85 13.47
CA ALA A 41 9.51 8.00 13.03
C ALA A 41 10.68 8.08 14.03
N VAL A 42 10.85 9.25 14.66
CA VAL A 42 11.85 9.47 15.70
C VAL A 42 11.18 9.92 16.99
N LEU A 43 11.35 9.13 18.05
CA LEU A 43 10.88 9.40 19.39
C LEU A 43 12.08 9.70 20.29
N THR A 44 12.19 10.94 20.75
CA THR A 44 13.25 11.36 21.69
C THR A 44 12.66 11.59 23.08
N LEU A 45 13.21 10.91 24.07
CA LEU A 45 12.79 10.94 25.47
C LEU A 45 13.94 11.47 26.33
N ASN A 46 13.65 12.45 27.18
CA ASN A 46 14.64 13.01 28.10
C ASN A 46 14.13 12.87 29.54
N GLY A 47 14.96 12.40 30.46
CA GLY A 47 14.57 12.22 31.85
C GLY A 47 15.62 11.51 32.70
N SER A 48 15.24 11.13 33.93
CA SER A 48 16.05 10.23 34.76
C SER A 48 16.03 8.81 34.20
N LEU A 49 16.99 7.98 34.60
CA LEU A 49 17.02 6.56 34.22
C LEU A 49 15.71 5.83 34.58
N SER A 50 15.16 6.08 35.77
CA SER A 50 13.88 5.47 36.19
C SER A 50 12.70 5.92 35.34
N ALA A 51 12.62 7.21 35.00
CA ALA A 51 11.56 7.76 34.19
C ALA A 51 11.63 7.25 32.74
N LEU A 52 12.85 7.14 32.19
CA LEU A 52 13.09 6.59 30.86
C LEU A 52 12.78 5.09 30.79
N ASN A 53 13.16 4.31 31.80
CA ASN A 53 12.80 2.88 31.86
C ASN A 53 11.27 2.69 31.85
N CYS A 54 10.54 3.51 32.61
CA CYS A 54 9.06 3.53 32.58
C CYS A 54 8.52 3.89 31.18
N ALA A 55 9.14 4.86 30.50
CA ALA A 55 8.64 5.31 29.20
C ALA A 55 8.93 4.30 28.09
N VAL A 56 10.15 3.75 28.02
CA VAL A 56 10.53 2.77 26.99
C VAL A 56 9.67 1.50 27.07
N GLU A 57 9.28 1.06 28.27
CA GLU A 57 8.33 -0.04 28.47
C GLU A 57 6.95 0.21 27.81
N LYS A 58 6.58 1.47 27.60
CA LYS A 58 5.29 1.90 27.05
C LYS A 58 5.38 2.38 25.61
N VAL A 59 6.54 2.25 24.97
CA VAL A 59 6.70 2.57 23.54
C VAL A 59 6.07 1.46 22.72
N THR A 60 5.18 1.84 21.81
CA THR A 60 4.55 0.93 20.86
C THR A 60 5.02 1.26 19.46
N TYR A 61 5.34 0.22 18.69
CA TYR A 61 5.62 0.32 17.27
C TYR A 61 4.35 -0.04 16.48
N ASN A 62 4.05 0.74 15.44
CA ASN A 62 3.04 0.40 14.44
C ASN A 62 3.67 0.59 13.06
N SER A 63 3.54 -0.38 12.15
CA SER A 63 3.98 -0.19 10.76
C SER A 63 3.18 0.94 10.09
N LYS A 64 3.76 1.58 9.08
CA LYS A 64 3.00 2.46 8.18
C LYS A 64 2.07 1.60 7.32
N PRO A 65 0.99 2.19 6.76
CA PRO A 65 0.15 1.49 5.80
C PRO A 65 1.00 0.94 4.64
N GLN A 66 0.67 -0.26 4.14
CA GLN A 66 1.34 -0.90 2.99
C GLN A 66 2.83 -1.22 3.20
N GLU A 67 3.35 -1.18 4.43
CA GLU A 67 4.73 -1.60 4.72
C GLU A 67 4.80 -3.09 5.08
N SER A 68 5.87 -3.74 4.65
CA SER A 68 6.18 -5.14 5.00
C SER A 68 7.69 -5.40 5.04
N GLY A 69 8.07 -6.59 5.50
CA GLY A 69 9.45 -7.03 5.61
C GLY A 69 10.15 -6.53 6.88
N GLU A 70 11.48 -6.47 6.84
CA GLU A 70 12.27 -6.06 8.01
C GLU A 70 12.32 -4.54 8.16
N ASP A 71 12.20 -4.07 9.40
CA ASP A 71 12.51 -2.71 9.86
C ASP A 71 13.50 -2.80 11.03
N GLU A 72 14.26 -1.74 11.23
CA GLU A 72 15.20 -1.64 12.36
C GLU A 72 14.84 -0.41 13.20
N ILE A 73 14.63 -0.64 14.50
CA ILE A 73 14.56 0.45 15.48
C ILE A 73 15.97 0.68 16.03
N TYR A 74 16.57 1.80 15.66
CA TYR A 74 17.83 2.29 16.24
C TYR A 74 17.54 2.98 17.57
N VAL A 75 18.14 2.48 18.65
CA VAL A 75 18.02 3.04 19.99
C VAL A 75 19.36 3.62 20.38
N THR A 76 19.40 4.91 20.64
CA THR A 76 20.58 5.63 21.11
C THR A 76 20.30 6.21 22.49
N LEU A 77 21.11 5.84 23.47
CA LEU A 77 21.14 6.47 24.78
C LEU A 77 22.36 7.37 24.84
N SER A 78 22.15 8.64 25.15
CA SER A 78 23.21 9.62 25.39
C SER A 78 23.07 10.25 26.77
N GLN A 79 24.20 10.57 27.38
CA GLN A 79 24.27 11.32 28.63
C GLN A 79 24.88 12.69 28.34
N GLY A 80 24.14 13.75 28.65
CA GLY A 80 24.65 15.12 28.63
C GLY A 80 24.94 15.62 30.04
N LEU A 81 26.02 16.37 30.19
CA LEU A 81 26.23 17.23 31.35
C LEU A 81 25.62 18.60 31.05
N VAL A 82 24.64 19.02 31.84
CA VAL A 82 24.20 20.42 31.84
C VAL A 82 25.13 21.17 32.80
N THR A 83 26.15 21.83 32.28
CA THR A 83 26.97 22.76 33.06
C THR A 83 26.25 24.11 33.06
N ASP A 84 25.76 24.54 34.22
CA ASP A 84 25.07 25.83 34.39
C ASP A 84 26.07 27.00 34.48
N GLN A 85 27.30 26.82 33.99
CA GLN A 85 28.38 27.78 34.13
C GLN A 85 29.15 27.93 32.81
N SER A 86 29.02 29.12 32.26
CA SER A 86 29.92 29.70 31.26
C SER A 86 31.26 30.03 31.93
N VAL A 87 31.99 29.00 32.33
CA VAL A 87 33.41 29.10 32.65
C VAL A 87 34.13 28.25 31.62
N VAL A 88 34.75 28.92 30.66
CA VAL A 88 35.65 28.29 29.68
C VAL A 88 36.90 27.87 30.44
N ASP A 89 36.89 26.67 31.02
CA ASP A 89 38.11 25.93 31.33
C ASP A 89 38.28 24.89 30.24
N ASP A 90 39.30 25.07 29.40
CA ASP A 90 39.64 24.26 28.21
C ASP A 90 40.16 22.86 28.58
N THR A 91 39.75 22.34 29.73
CA THR A 91 40.11 21.03 30.28
C THR A 91 38.90 20.14 30.57
N GLU A 92 37.66 20.65 30.40
CA GLU A 92 36.45 19.83 30.50
C GLU A 92 36.32 18.94 29.26
N ARG A 93 36.93 17.76 29.37
CA ARG A 93 36.68 16.61 28.49
C ARG A 93 35.17 16.50 28.26
N ASP A 94 34.74 16.69 27.01
CA ASP A 94 33.41 16.38 26.51
C ASP A 94 33.04 14.95 26.94
N SER A 95 32.41 14.85 28.12
CA SER A 95 32.11 13.59 28.78
C SER A 95 30.71 13.13 28.37
N SER A 96 30.35 13.35 27.11
CA SER A 96 29.15 12.80 26.51
C SER A 96 29.39 11.33 26.21
N TYR A 97 28.67 10.46 26.91
CA TYR A 97 28.64 9.03 26.61
C TYR A 97 27.46 8.74 25.72
N THR A 98 27.71 8.06 24.59
CA THR A 98 26.66 7.59 23.70
C THR A 98 26.80 6.10 23.47
N VAL A 99 25.69 5.36 23.63
CA VAL A 99 25.59 3.94 23.30
C VAL A 99 24.41 3.72 22.37
N SER A 100 24.59 2.89 21.36
CA SER A 100 23.55 2.55 20.40
C SER A 100 23.30 1.04 20.33
N LYS A 101 22.04 0.68 20.12
CA LYS A 101 21.56 -0.68 19.87
C LYS A 101 20.55 -0.65 18.73
N ARG A 102 20.30 -1.83 18.16
CA ARG A 102 19.27 -2.04 17.14
C ARG A 102 18.30 -3.13 17.59
N MET A 103 17.03 -2.95 17.28
CA MET A 103 15.99 -3.95 17.46
C MET A 103 15.38 -4.24 16.10
N LEU A 104 15.40 -5.51 15.69
CA LEU A 104 14.77 -5.95 14.45
C LEU A 104 13.26 -6.09 14.64
N VAL A 105 12.48 -5.61 13.68
CA VAL A 105 11.03 -5.75 13.63
C VAL A 105 10.66 -6.41 12.31
N ALA A 106 10.02 -7.57 12.37
CA ALA A 106 9.48 -8.25 11.19
C ALA A 106 8.02 -7.84 10.98
N ILE A 107 7.76 -7.06 9.94
CA ILE A 107 6.41 -6.62 9.56
C ILE A 107 5.84 -7.66 8.59
N GLN A 108 4.79 -8.34 9.03
CA GLN A 108 4.09 -9.31 8.18
C GLN A 108 3.19 -8.58 7.19
N ALA A 109 3.33 -8.91 5.90
CA ALA A 109 2.43 -8.41 4.87
C ALA A 109 0.99 -8.96 5.08
N ILE A 110 0.01 -8.21 4.60
CA ILE A 110 -1.39 -8.62 4.53
C ILE A 110 -1.84 -8.35 3.10
N ASN A 111 -2.44 -9.33 2.44
CA ASN A 111 -2.96 -9.16 1.09
C ASN A 111 -4.15 -8.18 1.09
N ASP A 112 -4.05 -7.13 0.29
CA ASP A 112 -5.12 -6.20 -0.03
C ASP A 112 -5.81 -6.61 -1.35
N PRO A 113 -7.14 -6.48 -1.44
CA PRO A 113 -7.86 -6.90 -2.64
C PRO A 113 -7.56 -5.98 -3.83
N PRO A 114 -7.68 -6.50 -5.06
CA PRO A 114 -7.62 -5.68 -6.26
C PRO A 114 -8.78 -4.67 -6.28
N SER A 115 -8.64 -3.63 -7.07
CA SER A 115 -9.66 -2.59 -7.29
C SER A 115 -9.98 -2.46 -8.78
N ILE A 116 -11.26 -2.19 -9.07
CA ILE A 116 -11.76 -1.95 -10.43
C ILE A 116 -12.43 -0.56 -10.44
N SER A 117 -12.04 0.29 -11.38
CA SER A 117 -12.66 1.59 -11.63
C SER A 117 -13.26 1.58 -13.04
N MET A 118 -14.58 1.77 -13.14
CA MET A 118 -15.28 1.90 -14.43
C MET A 118 -16.63 2.61 -14.27
N ALA A 119 -17.22 3.01 -15.40
CA ALA A 119 -18.58 3.53 -15.42
C ALA A 119 -19.62 2.47 -15.03
N THR A 120 -20.74 2.88 -14.44
CA THR A 120 -21.87 1.98 -14.13
C THR A 120 -22.69 1.62 -15.37
N SER A 121 -22.50 2.35 -16.48
CA SER A 121 -23.23 2.13 -17.72
C SER A 121 -22.39 2.48 -18.96
N PHE A 122 -22.49 1.63 -19.97
CA PHE A 122 -21.94 1.81 -21.31
C PHE A 122 -23.08 1.89 -22.34
N TYR A 123 -22.79 2.41 -23.52
CA TYR A 123 -23.74 2.49 -24.63
C TYR A 123 -23.15 1.83 -25.85
N ALA A 124 -23.93 0.94 -26.48
CA ALA A 124 -23.51 0.20 -27.66
C ALA A 124 -24.60 0.24 -28.74
N PRO A 125 -24.32 0.72 -29.95
CA PRO A 125 -25.25 0.56 -31.06
C PRO A 125 -25.41 -0.92 -31.42
N VAL A 126 -26.63 -1.33 -31.78
CA VAL A 126 -26.89 -2.70 -32.24
C VAL A 126 -26.14 -3.02 -33.54
N GLY A 127 -25.53 -4.21 -33.58
CA GLY A 127 -24.85 -4.77 -34.75
C GLY A 127 -23.51 -4.12 -35.10
N GLU A 128 -22.93 -3.34 -34.19
CA GLU A 128 -21.65 -2.65 -34.39
C GLU A 128 -20.71 -2.88 -33.21
N TRP A 129 -19.42 -3.11 -33.51
CA TRP A 129 -18.39 -3.20 -32.49
C TRP A 129 -18.12 -1.81 -31.89
N VAL A 130 -18.16 -1.70 -30.58
CA VAL A 130 -17.87 -0.47 -29.83
C VAL A 130 -16.84 -0.72 -28.75
N ALA A 131 -15.93 0.23 -28.54
CA ALA A 131 -14.96 0.17 -27.46
C ALA A 131 -15.64 0.41 -26.09
N LEU A 132 -15.30 -0.41 -25.09
CA LEU A 132 -15.70 -0.23 -23.69
C LEU A 132 -14.56 0.46 -22.93
N ALA A 133 -14.46 1.78 -23.05
CA ALA A 133 -13.33 2.56 -22.53
C ALA A 133 -13.50 2.97 -21.05
N GLY A 134 -12.40 3.36 -20.39
CA GLY A 134 -12.43 3.89 -19.02
C GLY A 134 -12.57 2.82 -17.94
N ILE A 135 -12.13 1.60 -18.23
CA ILE A 135 -11.97 0.53 -17.25
C ILE A 135 -10.51 0.48 -16.82
N GLU A 136 -10.27 0.57 -15.53
CA GLU A 136 -8.95 0.48 -14.91
C GLU A 136 -8.96 -0.53 -13.78
N ILE A 137 -7.83 -1.21 -13.60
CA ILE A 137 -7.58 -2.12 -12.48
C ILE A 137 -6.31 -1.67 -11.75
N ALA A 138 -6.26 -1.90 -10.45
CA ALA A 138 -5.07 -1.66 -9.64
C ALA A 138 -5.07 -2.62 -8.45
N ASP A 139 -3.87 -2.97 -7.99
CA ASP A 139 -3.68 -3.86 -6.86
C ASP A 139 -2.40 -3.39 -6.12
N PRO A 140 -2.47 -3.05 -4.81
CA PRO A 140 -1.31 -2.56 -4.06
C PRO A 140 -0.18 -3.60 -3.91
N ASP A 141 -0.53 -4.88 -4.00
CA ASP A 141 0.33 -6.02 -3.69
C ASP A 141 0.86 -6.72 -4.94
N SER A 142 0.30 -6.43 -6.11
CA SER A 142 0.63 -7.17 -7.32
C SER A 142 2.07 -6.96 -7.78
N ASP A 143 2.67 -5.79 -7.57
CA ASP A 143 3.91 -5.38 -8.25
C ASP A 143 3.85 -5.74 -9.75
N ASP A 144 4.81 -6.52 -10.26
CA ASP A 144 4.86 -7.06 -11.63
C ASP A 144 4.25 -8.47 -11.76
N ASN A 145 3.62 -9.00 -10.71
CA ASN A 145 2.97 -10.30 -10.74
C ASN A 145 1.68 -10.28 -11.56
N ALA A 146 1.31 -11.46 -12.09
CA ALA A 146 0.18 -11.60 -12.99
C ALA A 146 -1.13 -11.82 -12.23
N LEU A 147 -2.03 -10.84 -12.28
CA LEU A 147 -3.43 -10.97 -11.88
C LEU A 147 -4.19 -11.88 -12.86
N TYR A 148 -5.20 -12.57 -12.36
CA TYR A 148 -6.21 -13.20 -13.21
C TYR A 148 -7.36 -12.21 -13.44
N VAL A 149 -7.71 -11.98 -14.70
CA VAL A 149 -8.79 -11.08 -15.10
C VAL A 149 -9.80 -11.84 -15.95
N SER A 150 -11.06 -11.81 -15.54
CA SER A 150 -12.19 -12.32 -16.33
C SER A 150 -13.14 -11.18 -16.69
N ILE A 151 -13.50 -11.10 -17.97
CA ILE A 151 -14.40 -10.10 -18.53
C ILE A 151 -15.53 -10.88 -19.21
N ALA A 152 -16.77 -10.67 -18.77
CA ALA A 152 -17.92 -11.41 -19.27
C ALA A 152 -19.10 -10.50 -19.58
N VAL A 153 -19.87 -10.86 -20.60
CA VAL A 153 -21.18 -10.29 -20.92
C VAL A 153 -22.25 -11.38 -20.91
N GLN A 154 -23.51 -11.02 -20.68
CA GLN A 154 -24.59 -12.02 -20.64
C GLN A 154 -25.10 -12.40 -22.03
N ASN A 155 -25.15 -11.44 -22.97
CA ASN A 155 -25.82 -11.64 -24.25
C ASN A 155 -24.92 -11.42 -25.46
N GLY A 156 -24.25 -10.27 -25.52
CA GLY A 156 -23.39 -9.89 -26.64
C GLY A 156 -22.09 -10.68 -26.70
N ARG A 157 -21.15 -10.20 -27.50
CA ARG A 157 -19.81 -10.78 -27.63
C ARG A 157 -18.75 -9.73 -27.39
N LEU A 158 -17.61 -10.18 -26.90
CA LEU A 158 -16.44 -9.39 -26.58
C LEU A 158 -15.30 -9.76 -27.54
N ARG A 159 -14.42 -8.80 -27.78
CA ARG A 159 -13.11 -9.05 -28.35
C ARG A 159 -12.09 -8.09 -27.78
N VAL A 160 -10.83 -8.51 -27.80
CA VAL A 160 -9.66 -7.71 -27.48
C VAL A 160 -8.64 -7.93 -28.58
N THR A 161 -8.32 -6.87 -29.31
CA THR A 161 -7.29 -6.90 -30.36
C THR A 161 -5.98 -6.34 -29.80
N LEU A 162 -5.13 -7.21 -29.28
CA LEU A 162 -3.83 -6.81 -28.73
C LEU A 162 -2.79 -6.59 -29.84
N PRO A 163 -1.89 -5.61 -29.71
CA PRO A 163 -0.77 -5.45 -30.61
C PRO A 163 0.16 -6.68 -30.56
N PRO A 164 0.93 -6.97 -31.64
CA PRO A 164 1.92 -8.03 -31.64
C PRO A 164 2.87 -7.89 -30.44
N ARG A 165 3.16 -9.00 -29.77
CA ARG A 165 3.97 -9.00 -28.54
C ARG A 165 5.38 -8.50 -28.82
N VAL A 166 5.65 -7.26 -28.43
CA VAL A 166 7.01 -6.74 -28.26
C VAL A 166 7.20 -6.62 -26.75
N ASN A 167 7.91 -7.58 -26.12
CA ASN A 167 8.16 -7.66 -24.67
C ASN A 167 7.03 -8.23 -23.78
N GLY A 168 6.46 -9.38 -24.15
CA GLY A 168 5.75 -10.22 -23.17
C GLY A 168 4.42 -9.68 -22.64
N GLY A 169 3.58 -9.08 -23.51
CA GLY A 169 2.26 -8.52 -23.15
C GLY A 169 1.24 -9.49 -22.51
N PRO A 170 -0.03 -9.07 -22.33
CA PRO A 170 -1.01 -9.85 -21.59
C PRO A 170 -1.20 -11.26 -22.16
N THR A 171 -1.38 -12.25 -21.30
CA THR A 171 -1.56 -13.66 -21.69
C THR A 171 -3.02 -14.03 -21.66
N ALA A 172 -3.63 -14.14 -22.83
CA ALA A 172 -4.95 -14.72 -22.98
C ALA A 172 -4.94 -16.19 -22.58
N LEU A 173 -5.89 -16.59 -21.75
CA LEU A 173 -6.08 -17.96 -21.30
C LEU A 173 -7.04 -18.73 -22.23
N HIS A 174 -7.88 -18.00 -22.96
CA HIS A 174 -8.83 -18.51 -23.96
C HIS A 174 -8.84 -17.61 -25.22
N SER A 175 -9.79 -17.84 -26.13
CA SER A 175 -9.99 -16.97 -27.29
C SER A 175 -10.14 -15.52 -26.85
N THR A 176 -9.44 -14.59 -27.51
CA THR A 176 -9.57 -13.15 -27.26
C THR A 176 -10.59 -12.48 -28.15
N GLY A 177 -11.40 -13.23 -28.89
CA GLY A 177 -12.34 -12.67 -29.84
C GLY A 177 -13.59 -13.50 -30.03
N ASP A 178 -14.70 -12.76 -30.18
CA ASP A 178 -16.02 -13.27 -30.55
C ASP A 178 -16.62 -14.24 -29.52
N ASP A 179 -16.38 -13.97 -28.23
CA ASP A 179 -16.83 -14.79 -27.10
C ASP A 179 -17.60 -13.96 -26.06
N GLN A 180 -18.47 -14.58 -25.27
CA GLN A 180 -19.15 -13.92 -24.16
C GLN A 180 -18.25 -13.75 -22.93
N LYS A 181 -17.18 -14.53 -22.82
CA LYS A 181 -16.21 -14.47 -21.72
C LYS A 181 -14.78 -14.46 -22.26
N LEU A 182 -13.98 -13.51 -21.80
CA LEU A 182 -12.55 -13.43 -22.03
C LEU A 182 -11.82 -13.58 -20.70
N GLU A 183 -10.69 -14.29 -20.71
CA GLU A 183 -9.88 -14.54 -19.51
C GLU A 183 -8.40 -14.32 -19.81
N PHE A 184 -7.71 -13.64 -18.89
CA PHE A 184 -6.32 -13.23 -19.04
C PHE A 184 -5.54 -13.47 -17.75
N ALA A 185 -4.28 -13.84 -17.90
CA ALA A 185 -3.23 -13.61 -16.91
C ALA A 185 -2.45 -12.37 -17.33
N THR A 186 -2.42 -11.34 -16.49
CA THR A 186 -1.93 -10.01 -16.86
C THR A 186 -1.37 -9.26 -15.66
N THR A 187 -0.32 -8.46 -15.85
CA THR A 187 0.04 -7.44 -14.85
C THR A 187 -0.96 -6.28 -14.87
N VAL A 188 -0.91 -5.40 -13.87
CA VAL A 188 -1.71 -4.16 -13.85
C VAL A 188 -1.46 -3.32 -15.11
N GLU A 189 -0.20 -3.18 -15.52
CA GLU A 189 0.16 -2.39 -16.71
C GLU A 189 -0.34 -3.02 -18.01
N GLN A 190 -0.25 -4.34 -18.12
CA GLN A 190 -0.80 -5.09 -19.25
C GLN A 190 -2.34 -5.05 -19.27
N GLY A 191 -2.98 -4.98 -18.10
CA GLY A 191 -4.44 -4.83 -17.96
C GLY A 191 -4.95 -3.59 -18.69
N LYS A 192 -4.21 -2.48 -18.60
CA LYS A 192 -4.55 -1.24 -19.35
C LYS A 192 -4.59 -1.46 -20.86
N GLN A 193 -3.73 -2.33 -21.39
CA GLN A 193 -3.73 -2.67 -22.82
C GLN A 193 -4.95 -3.51 -23.20
N ILE A 194 -5.35 -4.46 -22.34
CA ILE A 194 -6.57 -5.26 -22.53
C ILE A 194 -7.79 -4.34 -22.58
N PHE A 195 -7.97 -3.50 -21.55
CA PHE A 195 -9.13 -2.62 -21.46
C PHE A 195 -9.13 -1.51 -22.50
N GLY A 196 -7.96 -1.04 -22.93
CA GLY A 196 -7.83 -0.09 -24.04
C GLY A 196 -8.21 -0.66 -25.41
N ALA A 197 -8.22 -1.98 -25.55
CA ALA A 197 -8.59 -2.68 -26.78
C ALA A 197 -9.88 -3.51 -26.65
N LEU A 198 -10.59 -3.40 -25.52
CA LEU A 198 -11.81 -4.15 -25.26
C LEU A 198 -12.98 -3.57 -26.07
N GLU A 199 -13.58 -4.41 -26.89
CA GLU A 199 -14.75 -4.08 -27.70
C GLU A 199 -15.91 -5.04 -27.42
N TYR A 200 -17.12 -4.53 -27.63
CA TYR A 200 -18.37 -5.24 -27.46
C TYR A 200 -19.26 -5.11 -28.71
N ILE A 201 -20.03 -6.15 -29.01
CA ILE A 201 -21.10 -6.11 -30.00
C ILE A 201 -22.34 -6.85 -29.49
N CYS A 202 -23.52 -6.37 -29.87
CA CYS A 202 -24.79 -7.08 -29.70
C CYS A 202 -25.54 -7.12 -31.03
N ASP A 203 -25.72 -8.32 -31.61
CA ASP A 203 -26.47 -8.47 -32.87
C ASP A 203 -27.99 -8.62 -32.66
N ASN A 204 -28.44 -8.79 -31.41
CA ASN A 204 -29.85 -8.97 -31.10
C ASN A 204 -30.56 -7.62 -31.02
N ALA A 205 -31.33 -7.28 -32.06
CA ALA A 205 -32.15 -6.08 -32.10
C ALA A 205 -33.24 -5.99 -31.02
N ASN A 206 -33.58 -7.09 -30.36
CA ASN A 206 -34.53 -7.07 -29.24
C ASN A 206 -33.86 -6.85 -27.87
N SER A 207 -32.53 -6.90 -27.80
CA SER A 207 -31.80 -6.60 -26.56
C SER A 207 -31.84 -5.10 -26.30
N GLN A 208 -32.36 -4.69 -25.15
CA GLN A 208 -32.29 -3.30 -24.69
C GLN A 208 -31.16 -3.08 -23.68
N ARG A 209 -30.78 -4.13 -22.96
CA ARG A 209 -29.73 -4.11 -21.95
C ARG A 209 -28.93 -5.40 -21.99
N ASP A 210 -27.65 -5.28 -21.69
CA ASP A 210 -26.74 -6.37 -21.37
C ASP A 210 -25.97 -6.01 -20.09
N SER A 211 -25.22 -6.96 -19.55
CA SER A 211 -24.47 -6.78 -18.31
C SER A 211 -23.01 -7.17 -18.52
N LEU A 212 -22.10 -6.20 -18.37
CA LEU A 212 -20.66 -6.43 -18.29
C LEU A 212 -20.29 -6.78 -16.86
N THR A 213 -19.63 -7.91 -16.65
CA THR A 213 -19.04 -8.31 -15.37
C THR A 213 -17.54 -8.43 -15.53
N ILE A 214 -16.79 -7.75 -14.66
CA ILE A 214 -15.33 -7.86 -14.58
C ILE A 214 -14.99 -8.41 -13.22
N GLN A 215 -14.16 -9.45 -13.21
CA GLN A 215 -13.60 -10.06 -12.01
C GLN A 215 -12.08 -10.01 -12.10
N VAL A 216 -11.43 -9.57 -11.03
CA VAL A 216 -9.98 -9.57 -10.87
C VAL A 216 -9.63 -10.37 -9.63
N ASP A 217 -8.72 -11.32 -9.77
CA ASP A 217 -8.17 -12.16 -8.72
C ASP A 217 -6.66 -11.92 -8.63
N ASP A 218 -6.18 -11.60 -7.43
CA ASP A 218 -4.79 -11.29 -7.17
C ASP A 218 -3.91 -12.51 -6.91
N ASN A 219 -4.44 -13.74 -7.01
CA ASN A 219 -3.73 -14.98 -6.75
C ASN A 219 -2.99 -15.06 -5.39
N GLY A 220 -3.27 -14.14 -4.45
CA GLY A 220 -2.67 -14.07 -3.13
C GLY A 220 -1.25 -13.48 -3.09
N PHE A 221 -0.94 -12.47 -3.90
CA PHE A 221 0.46 -12.05 -4.14
C PHE A 221 1.23 -11.47 -2.95
N THR A 222 0.62 -11.11 -1.82
CA THR A 222 1.40 -10.86 -0.60
C THR A 222 0.71 -11.33 0.67
N GLY A 223 1.52 -11.63 1.68
CA GLY A 223 1.05 -11.69 3.05
C GLY A 223 0.03 -12.78 3.39
N SER A 224 -0.68 -12.53 4.49
CA SER A 224 -1.77 -13.39 4.95
C SER A 224 -3.09 -13.06 4.23
N ARG A 225 -4.08 -13.96 4.35
CA ARG A 225 -5.45 -13.92 3.75
C ARG A 225 -5.63 -14.63 2.40
N GLY A 226 -4.56 -15.06 1.74
CA GLY A 226 -4.65 -15.80 0.47
C GLY A 226 -5.29 -14.96 -0.65
N PRO A 227 -5.70 -15.60 -1.76
CA PRO A 227 -6.26 -14.88 -2.91
C PRO A 227 -7.47 -14.04 -2.54
N GLN A 228 -7.46 -12.79 -2.96
CA GLN A 228 -8.60 -11.88 -2.89
C GLN A 228 -9.14 -11.60 -4.29
N VAL A 229 -10.45 -11.38 -4.35
CA VAL A 229 -11.18 -11.19 -5.61
C VAL A 229 -12.05 -9.96 -5.51
N THR A 230 -12.00 -9.12 -6.53
CA THR A 230 -12.93 -8.01 -6.71
C THR A 230 -13.76 -8.23 -7.97
N THR A 231 -15.06 -8.00 -7.86
CA THR A 231 -16.00 -8.07 -8.98
C THR A 231 -16.77 -6.77 -9.10
N MET A 232 -16.88 -6.26 -10.32
CA MET A 232 -17.69 -5.08 -10.62
C MET A 232 -18.54 -5.33 -11.86
N THR A 233 -19.78 -4.82 -11.82
CA THR A 233 -20.75 -4.98 -12.89
C THR A 233 -21.20 -3.62 -13.42
N ALA A 234 -21.31 -3.50 -14.73
CA ALA A 234 -21.87 -2.35 -15.42
C ALA A 234 -22.97 -2.78 -16.40
N GLN A 235 -23.95 -1.93 -16.62
CA GLN A 235 -24.93 -2.17 -17.67
C GLN A 235 -24.38 -1.74 -19.02
N ILE A 236 -24.71 -2.47 -20.08
CA ILE A 236 -24.53 -2.02 -21.45
C ILE A 236 -25.92 -1.74 -22.00
N ILE A 237 -26.18 -0.48 -22.35
CA ILE A 237 -27.44 -0.05 -22.96
C ILE A 237 -27.29 -0.22 -24.46
N VAL A 238 -28.09 -1.13 -25.03
CA VAL A 238 -28.09 -1.39 -26.46
C VAL A 238 -29.01 -0.38 -27.14
N VAL A 239 -28.40 0.50 -27.93
CA VAL A 239 -29.08 1.58 -28.63
C VAL A 239 -29.51 1.08 -30.00
N GLN A 240 -30.82 1.14 -30.25
CA GLN A 240 -31.41 0.77 -31.53
C GLN A 240 -31.06 1.82 -32.60
N LYS A 241 -30.99 1.40 -33.85
CA LYS A 241 -30.82 2.30 -35.01
C LYS A 241 -32.10 3.08 -35.29
#